data_AF-A0A920IPZ5-F1
#
_entry.id   AF-A0A920IPZ5-F1
#
_cell.length_a   1.000
_cell.length_b   1.000
_cell.length_c   1.000
_cell.angle_alpha   90.00
_cell.angle_beta   90.00
_cell.angle_gamma   90.00
#
_symmetry.space_group_name_H-M   'P 1'
#
loop_
_entity.id
_entity.type
_entity.pdbx_description
1 polymer ?
#
loop_
_entity_poly.entity_id
_entity_poly.type
_entity_poly.pdbx_seq_one_letter_code
_entity_poly.pdbx_strand_id
1 'polypeptide(L)'
;MVAQIIIGFIGLVLIAIPFSKAKKKIQIKSIALAIVFQIFLAFLLIEIPVINDIFFYFSLGVEKLQLATNAGTSFVFGYLSMGIGEELIFAFKILPLIIVISSLTALLWYLNILPKIIKAISFIFEKIFNIGGPVGLGATANIIMGQVEAPLLVRPYLSKMSNKELLILMTAGMSTVSGSIMIALVSMLQIQFENINLVQHLIKINSLYTCCINVCKYSYSSDSLLTTKNLRYQKSMKVLWTL
;
A
#
# COMPACT_ATOMS: atom_id res chain seq x y z
N MET A 1 1.81 28.60 7.02
CA MET A 1 1.40 27.21 6.71
C MET A 1 2.46 26.45 5.91
N VAL A 2 2.88 26.91 4.71
CA VAL A 2 3.88 26.20 3.88
C VAL A 2 5.25 26.04 4.59
N ALA A 3 5.73 27.07 5.29
CA ALA A 3 6.99 27.00 6.03
C ALA A 3 7.00 25.89 7.11
N GLN A 4 5.88 25.68 7.79
CA GLN A 4 5.76 24.62 8.82
C GLN A 4 5.83 23.22 8.19
N ILE A 5 5.24 23.03 7.00
CA ILE A 5 5.30 21.76 6.26
C ILE A 5 6.75 21.46 5.89
N ILE A 6 7.49 22.45 5.38
CA ILE A 6 8.90 22.29 4.99
C ILE A 6 9.76 21.96 6.23
N ILE A 7 9.57 22.68 7.33
CA ILE A 7 10.30 22.44 8.58
C ILE A 7 10.00 21.03 9.13
N GLY A 8 8.73 20.62 9.16
CA GLY A 8 8.33 19.29 9.60
C GLY A 8 8.94 18.19 8.74
N PHE A 9 8.94 18.38 7.41
CA PHE A 9 9.51 17.42 6.48
C PHE A 9 11.03 17.27 6.66
N ILE A 10 11.75 18.39 6.79
CA ILE A 10 13.20 18.39 7.09
C ILE A 10 13.46 17.73 8.45
N GLY A 11 12.63 18.02 9.46
CA GLY A 11 12.73 17.43 10.79
C GLY A 11 12.63 15.90 10.78
N LEU A 12 11.66 15.35 10.04
CA LEU A 12 11.50 13.89 9.90
C LEU A 12 12.72 13.24 9.24
N VAL A 13 13.26 13.87 8.19
CA VAL A 13 14.48 13.37 7.53
C VAL A 13 15.68 13.42 8.47
N LEU A 14 15.84 14.49 9.25
CA LEU A 14 16.93 14.63 10.23
C LEU A 14 16.85 13.58 11.35
N ILE A 15 15.64 13.25 11.81
CA ILE A 15 15.42 12.19 12.80
C ILE A 15 15.80 10.81 12.25
N ALA A 16 15.65 10.56 10.95
CA ALA A 16 16.02 9.27 10.36
C ALA A 16 17.53 9.03 10.24
N ILE A 17 18.34 10.09 10.08
CA ILE A 17 19.81 10.00 9.92
C ILE A 17 20.53 9.28 11.09
N PRO A 18 20.26 9.57 12.39
CA PRO A 18 20.95 8.92 13.49
C PRO A 18 20.71 7.41 13.57
N PHE A 19 19.54 6.92 13.13
CA PHE A 19 19.19 5.49 13.11
C PHE A 19 19.83 4.72 11.95
N SER A 20 20.47 5.40 10.99
CA SER A 20 21.15 4.75 9.87
C SER A 20 22.48 4.11 10.31
N LYS A 21 22.65 2.81 10.03
CA LYS A 21 23.89 2.05 10.29
C LYS A 21 25.07 2.49 9.41
N ALA A 22 24.82 3.15 8.28
CA ALA A 22 25.85 3.50 7.29
C ALA A 22 25.85 4.99 6.95
N LYS A 23 25.97 5.86 7.99
CA LYS A 23 25.90 7.33 7.88
C LYS A 23 26.78 7.94 6.78
N LYS A 24 27.94 7.35 6.50
CA LYS A 24 28.90 7.83 5.47
C LYS A 24 28.56 7.42 4.03
N LYS A 25 27.65 6.45 3.82
CA LYS A 25 27.23 5.98 2.47
C LYS A 25 25.87 6.53 2.04
N ILE A 26 25.29 7.46 2.81
CA ILE A 26 24.00 8.07 2.50
C ILE A 26 24.15 8.97 1.27
N GLN A 27 23.49 8.60 0.17
CA GLN A 27 23.46 9.41 -1.05
C GLN A 27 22.36 10.45 -0.95
N ILE A 28 22.71 11.66 -0.49
CA ILE A 28 21.77 12.79 -0.29
C ILE A 28 21.01 13.14 -1.59
N LYS A 29 21.69 13.05 -2.75
CA LYS A 29 21.08 13.28 -4.08
C LYS A 29 19.87 12.40 -4.32
N SER A 30 19.94 11.16 -3.86
CA SER A 30 18.91 10.16 -4.13
C SER A 30 17.73 10.28 -3.17
N ILE A 31 17.97 10.70 -1.92
CA ILE A 31 16.92 11.09 -0.99
C ILE A 31 16.16 12.29 -1.55
N ALA A 32 16.86 13.32 -2.03
CA ALA A 32 16.25 14.48 -2.66
C ALA A 32 15.41 14.11 -3.91
N LEU A 33 15.94 13.24 -4.78
CA LEU A 33 15.23 12.75 -5.96
C LEU A 33 13.93 12.03 -5.57
N ALA A 34 13.96 11.20 -4.54
CA ALA A 34 12.78 10.47 -4.08
C ALA A 34 11.73 11.40 -3.45
N ILE A 35 12.14 12.44 -2.73
CA ILE A 35 11.21 13.46 -2.20
C ILE A 35 10.54 14.22 -3.34
N VAL A 36 11.31 14.67 -4.34
CA VAL A 36 10.77 15.37 -5.52
C VAL A 36 9.80 14.46 -6.27
N PHE A 37 10.15 13.18 -6.43
CA PHE A 37 9.28 12.21 -7.08
C PHE A 37 7.99 11.97 -6.30
N GLN A 38 8.04 11.92 -4.96
CA GLN A 38 6.85 11.80 -4.12
C GLN A 38 5.91 13.00 -4.28
N ILE A 39 6.45 14.22 -4.30
CA ILE A 39 5.68 15.45 -4.51
C ILE A 39 5.07 15.46 -5.92
N PHE A 40 5.86 15.07 -6.93
CA PHE A 40 5.39 14.96 -8.31
C PHE A 40 4.24 13.96 -8.45
N LEU A 41 4.34 12.79 -7.81
CA LEU A 41 3.30 11.76 -7.87
C LEU A 41 2.05 12.18 -7.08
N ALA A 42 2.21 12.92 -5.98
CA ALA A 42 1.10 13.51 -5.23
C ALA A 42 0.33 14.53 -6.07
N PHE A 43 1.05 15.41 -6.75
CA PHE A 43 0.48 16.36 -7.69
C PHE A 43 -0.28 15.64 -8.82
N LEU A 44 0.35 14.61 -9.43
CA LEU A 44 -0.27 13.81 -10.48
C LEU A 44 -1.59 13.15 -10.04
N LEU A 45 -1.63 12.58 -8.84
CA LEU A 45 -2.80 11.89 -8.29
C LEU A 45 -3.93 12.83 -7.85
N ILE A 46 -3.62 14.09 -7.54
CA ILE A 46 -4.59 15.09 -7.07
C ILE A 46 -5.14 15.89 -8.25
N GLU A 47 -4.28 16.31 -9.17
CA GLU A 47 -4.63 17.31 -10.20
C GLU A 47 -5.25 16.69 -11.46
N ILE A 48 -4.93 15.43 -11.78
CA ILE A 48 -5.46 14.80 -13.00
C ILE A 48 -6.91 14.32 -12.78
N PRO A 49 -7.90 14.86 -13.52
CA PRO A 49 -9.31 14.53 -13.34
C PRO A 49 -9.60 13.07 -13.68
N VAL A 50 -8.99 12.53 -14.73
CA VAL A 50 -9.16 11.11 -15.13
C VAL A 50 -8.77 10.15 -14.00
N ILE A 51 -7.70 10.47 -13.25
CA ILE A 51 -7.26 9.65 -12.12
C ILE A 51 -8.25 9.78 -10.96
N ASN A 52 -8.73 10.99 -10.70
CA ASN A 52 -9.76 11.23 -9.69
C ASN A 52 -11.04 10.42 -9.95
N ASP A 53 -11.50 10.39 -11.21
CA ASP A 53 -12.70 9.66 -11.61
C ASP A 53 -12.54 8.16 -11.39
N ILE A 54 -11.38 7.58 -11.76
CA ILE A 54 -11.09 6.16 -11.51
C ILE A 54 -11.19 5.84 -10.02
N PHE A 55 -10.54 6.63 -9.15
CA PHE A 55 -10.61 6.40 -7.70
C PHE A 55 -11.99 6.67 -7.11
N PHE A 56 -12.77 7.55 -7.71
CA PHE A 56 -14.17 7.76 -7.33
C PHE A 56 -15.02 6.51 -7.61
N TYR A 57 -14.88 5.89 -8.78
CA TYR A 57 -15.58 4.63 -9.09
C TYR A 57 -15.20 3.48 -8.14
N PHE A 58 -13.91 3.39 -7.77
CA PHE A 58 -13.49 2.43 -6.74
C PHE A 58 -14.16 2.72 -5.39
N SER A 59 -14.26 3.99 -5.01
CA SER A 59 -14.91 4.41 -3.76
C SER A 59 -16.39 4.03 -3.73
N LEU A 60 -17.11 4.24 -4.83
CA LEU A 60 -18.51 3.81 -4.98
C LEU A 60 -18.67 2.28 -4.86
N GLY A 61 -17.71 1.51 -5.39
CA GLY A 61 -17.71 0.06 -5.26
C GLY A 61 -17.58 -0.40 -3.80
N VAL A 62 -16.68 0.24 -3.05
CA VAL A 62 -16.48 0.02 -1.62
C VAL A 62 -17.73 0.40 -0.82
N GLU A 63 -18.35 1.54 -1.13
CA GLU A 63 -19.57 2.00 -0.48
C GLU A 63 -20.72 1.00 -0.67
N LYS A 64 -20.93 0.50 -1.90
CA LYS A 64 -21.93 -0.54 -2.17
C LYS A 64 -21.67 -1.81 -1.38
N LEU A 65 -20.42 -2.22 -1.25
CA LEU A 65 -20.04 -3.38 -0.43
C LEU A 65 -20.33 -3.13 1.06
N GLN A 66 -20.08 -1.92 1.55
CA GLN A 66 -20.40 -1.52 2.91
C GLN A 66 -21.90 -1.55 3.18
N LEU A 67 -22.73 -1.03 2.25
CA LEU A 67 -24.19 -1.10 2.35
C LEU A 67 -24.69 -2.55 2.36
N ALA A 68 -24.17 -3.39 1.47
CA ALA A 68 -24.51 -4.82 1.45
C ALA A 68 -24.12 -5.52 2.76
N THR A 69 -22.95 -5.17 3.32
CA THR A 69 -22.51 -5.73 4.60
C THR A 69 -23.41 -5.27 5.74
N ASN A 70 -23.81 -3.99 5.76
CA ASN A 70 -24.73 -3.46 6.77
C ASN A 70 -26.10 -4.16 6.73
N ALA A 71 -26.59 -4.49 5.52
CA ALA A 71 -27.81 -5.29 5.38
C ALA A 71 -27.64 -6.71 5.95
N GLY A 72 -26.49 -7.34 5.69
CA GLY A 72 -26.14 -8.66 6.23
C GLY A 72 -25.98 -8.65 7.76
N THR A 73 -25.33 -7.64 8.34
CA THR A 73 -25.18 -7.52 9.80
C THR A 73 -26.49 -7.21 10.48
N SER A 74 -27.36 -6.43 9.85
CA SER A 74 -28.73 -6.19 10.35
C SER A 74 -29.56 -7.46 10.36
N PHE A 75 -29.38 -8.35 9.38
CA PHE A 75 -30.03 -9.65 9.36
C PHE A 75 -29.52 -10.59 10.48
N VAL A 76 -28.21 -10.64 10.71
CA VAL A 76 -27.60 -11.55 11.71
C VAL A 76 -27.75 -11.04 13.15
N PHE A 77 -27.54 -9.75 13.38
CA PHE A 77 -27.46 -9.15 14.71
C PHE A 77 -28.66 -8.25 15.07
N GLY A 78 -29.58 -7.99 14.12
CA GLY A 78 -30.77 -7.18 14.37
C GLY A 78 -30.43 -5.78 14.90
N TYR A 79 -31.11 -5.38 15.97
CA TYR A 79 -30.97 -4.06 16.60
C TYR A 79 -29.56 -3.77 17.14
N LEU A 80 -28.77 -4.80 17.50
CA LEU A 80 -27.39 -4.61 17.95
C LEU A 80 -26.46 -4.03 16.87
N SER A 81 -26.83 -4.15 15.59
CA SER A 81 -26.07 -3.58 14.48
C SER A 81 -26.34 -2.08 14.26
N MET A 82 -27.52 -1.60 14.68
CA MET A 82 -27.95 -0.20 14.54
C MET A 82 -27.56 0.67 15.74
N GLY A 83 -27.18 0.05 16.86
CA GLY A 83 -26.86 0.75 18.11
C GLY A 83 -28.10 1.04 18.93
N ILE A 84 -27.95 1.04 20.26
CA ILE A 84 -29.02 1.45 21.18
C ILE A 84 -28.79 2.95 21.42
N GLY A 85 -29.44 3.81 20.64
CA GLY A 85 -29.31 5.27 20.73
C GLY A 85 -27.97 5.79 20.21
N GLU A 86 -27.84 5.97 18.90
CA GLU A 86 -26.72 6.60 18.15
C GLU A 86 -25.27 6.14 18.45
N GLU A 87 -25.04 5.26 19.43
CA GLU A 87 -23.72 4.72 19.75
C GLU A 87 -23.35 3.60 18.79
N LEU A 88 -22.32 3.86 17.99
CA LEU A 88 -21.74 2.88 17.09
C LEU A 88 -21.02 1.79 17.89
N ILE A 89 -21.60 0.59 17.92
CA ILE A 89 -20.90 -0.57 18.49
C ILE A 89 -19.89 -1.09 17.47
N PHE A 90 -18.61 -0.76 17.71
CA PHE A 90 -17.49 -1.11 16.82
C PHE A 90 -17.51 -2.57 16.39
N ALA A 91 -17.76 -3.47 17.35
CA ALA A 91 -17.73 -4.91 17.13
C ALA A 91 -18.76 -5.39 16.10
N PHE A 92 -19.96 -4.83 16.06
CA PHE A 92 -21.04 -5.32 15.20
C PHE A 92 -21.13 -4.62 13.84
N LYS A 93 -20.48 -3.46 13.69
CA LYS A 93 -20.47 -2.71 12.43
C LYS A 93 -19.18 -2.89 11.64
N ILE A 94 -18.02 -2.94 12.33
CA ILE A 94 -16.71 -2.89 11.67
C ILE A 94 -16.11 -4.28 11.50
N LEU A 95 -16.19 -5.15 12.52
CA LEU A 95 -15.63 -6.50 12.39
C LEU A 95 -16.27 -7.33 11.26
N PRO A 96 -17.61 -7.30 11.05
CA PRO A 96 -18.21 -8.05 9.94
C PRO A 96 -17.79 -7.51 8.58
N LEU A 97 -17.60 -6.19 8.46
CA LEU A 97 -17.07 -5.57 7.24
C LEU A 97 -15.67 -6.08 6.91
N ILE A 98 -14.80 -6.22 7.92
CA ILE A 98 -13.48 -6.82 7.75
C ILE A 98 -13.60 -8.27 7.27
N ILE A 99 -14.49 -9.08 7.86
CA ILE A 99 -14.71 -10.48 7.46
C ILE A 99 -15.16 -10.57 5.99
N VAL A 100 -16.13 -9.74 5.58
CA VAL A 100 -16.64 -9.71 4.20
C VAL A 100 -15.53 -9.32 3.23
N ILE A 101 -14.76 -8.27 3.52
CA ILE A 101 -13.65 -7.84 2.65
C ILE A 101 -12.57 -8.93 2.58
N SER A 102 -12.18 -9.53 3.71
CA SER A 102 -11.16 -10.60 3.73
C SER A 102 -11.60 -11.83 2.93
N SER A 103 -12.87 -12.24 3.04
CA SER A 103 -13.42 -13.35 2.24
C SER A 103 -13.51 -13.00 0.74
N LEU A 104 -13.87 -11.76 0.40
CA LEU A 104 -13.88 -11.29 -0.99
C LEU A 104 -12.46 -11.27 -1.58
N THR A 105 -11.47 -10.78 -0.83
CA THR A 105 -10.06 -10.79 -1.24
C THR A 105 -9.56 -12.22 -1.45
N ALA A 106 -9.90 -13.15 -0.54
CA ALA A 106 -9.56 -14.56 -0.68
C ALA A 106 -10.20 -15.20 -1.93
N LEU A 107 -11.46 -14.85 -2.23
CA LEU A 107 -12.15 -15.30 -3.44
C LEU A 107 -11.49 -14.73 -4.72
N LEU A 108 -11.17 -13.44 -4.75
CA LEU A 108 -10.48 -12.80 -5.88
C LEU A 108 -9.07 -13.38 -6.11
N TRP A 109 -8.43 -13.82 -5.03
CA TRP A 109 -7.18 -14.55 -5.10
C TRP A 109 -7.37 -15.93 -5.73
N TYR A 110 -8.35 -16.71 -5.27
CA TYR A 110 -8.66 -18.03 -5.83
C TYR A 110 -8.99 -17.96 -7.33
N LEU A 111 -9.67 -16.90 -7.77
CA LEU A 111 -9.99 -16.65 -9.18
C LEU A 111 -8.79 -16.14 -10.01
N ASN A 112 -7.60 -15.98 -9.41
CA ASN A 112 -6.40 -15.44 -10.05
C ASN A 112 -6.58 -14.02 -10.65
N ILE A 113 -7.54 -13.22 -10.16
CA ILE A 113 -7.74 -11.84 -10.63
C ILE A 113 -6.71 -10.93 -9.96
N LEU A 114 -6.57 -11.04 -8.63
CA LEU A 114 -5.70 -10.18 -7.84
C LEU A 114 -4.20 -10.34 -8.18
N PRO A 115 -3.66 -11.57 -8.36
CA PRO A 115 -2.28 -11.75 -8.79
C PRO A 115 -1.99 -11.18 -10.18
N LYS A 116 -2.95 -11.22 -11.11
CA LYS A 116 -2.80 -10.63 -12.46
C LYS A 116 -2.70 -9.12 -12.40
N ILE A 117 -3.53 -8.46 -11.58
CA ILE A 117 -3.48 -7.01 -11.37
C ILE A 117 -2.13 -6.61 -10.77
N ILE A 118 -1.67 -7.32 -9.73
CA ILE A 118 -0.37 -7.05 -9.10
C ILE A 118 0.79 -7.22 -10.08
N LYS A 119 0.74 -8.24 -10.94
CA LYS A 119 1.73 -8.43 -11.99
C LYS A 119 1.79 -7.24 -12.94
N ALA A 120 0.63 -6.75 -13.38
CA ALA A 120 0.54 -5.61 -14.28
C ALA A 120 1.13 -4.34 -13.65
N ILE A 121 0.77 -4.05 -12.39
CA ILE A 121 1.28 -2.89 -11.66
C ILE A 121 2.78 -3.04 -11.38
N SER A 122 3.23 -4.24 -11.01
CA SER A 122 4.65 -4.49 -10.73
C SER A 122 5.50 -4.32 -11.99
N PHE A 123 4.96 -4.65 -13.17
CA PHE A 123 5.64 -4.41 -14.44
C PHE A 123 5.78 -2.91 -14.74
N ILE A 124 4.73 -2.12 -14.47
CA ILE A 124 4.77 -0.66 -14.58
C ILE A 124 5.81 -0.08 -13.63
N PHE A 125 5.83 -0.52 -12.37
CA PHE A 125 6.78 -0.03 -11.37
C PHE A 125 8.22 -0.48 -11.64
N GLU A 126 8.41 -1.68 -12.20
CA GLU A 126 9.72 -2.12 -12.65
C GLU A 126 10.26 -1.17 -13.73
N LYS A 127 9.42 -0.72 -14.67
CA LYS A 127 9.80 0.21 -15.72
C LYS A 127 10.11 1.63 -15.19
N ILE A 128 9.38 2.09 -14.17
CA ILE A 128 9.54 3.45 -13.62
C ILE A 128 10.72 3.53 -12.64
N PHE A 129 10.86 2.56 -11.74
CA PHE A 129 11.83 2.63 -10.63
C PHE A 129 13.06 1.72 -10.83
N ASN A 130 13.05 0.90 -11.88
CA ASN A 130 14.08 -0.10 -12.14
C ASN A 130 14.30 -1.02 -10.92
N ILE A 131 13.21 -1.36 -10.23
CA ILE A 131 13.16 -2.25 -9.05
C ILE A 131 12.42 -3.51 -9.48
N GLY A 132 13.16 -4.40 -10.15
CA GLY A 132 12.62 -5.69 -10.59
C GLY A 132 12.65 -6.76 -9.51
N GLY A 133 12.11 -7.93 -9.85
CA GLY A 133 12.22 -9.15 -9.05
C GLY A 133 11.35 -9.18 -7.78
N PRO A 134 11.71 -10.02 -6.80
CA PRO A 134 10.87 -10.30 -5.63
C PRO A 134 10.59 -9.06 -4.75
N VAL A 135 11.51 -8.09 -4.67
CA VAL A 135 11.30 -6.88 -3.87
C VAL A 135 10.26 -5.96 -4.50
N GLY A 136 10.32 -5.75 -5.83
CA GLY A 136 9.33 -4.93 -6.54
C GLY A 136 7.93 -5.54 -6.51
N LEU A 137 7.84 -6.87 -6.66
CA LEU A 137 6.57 -7.59 -6.56
C LEU A 137 5.97 -7.52 -5.16
N GLY A 138 6.75 -7.80 -4.13
CA GLY A 138 6.28 -7.77 -2.74
C GLY A 138 5.84 -6.36 -2.33
N ALA A 139 6.57 -5.34 -2.77
CA ALA A 139 6.20 -3.96 -2.47
C ALA A 139 4.96 -3.48 -3.26
N THR A 140 4.79 -3.94 -4.50
CA THR A 140 3.56 -3.67 -5.27
C THR A 140 2.35 -4.38 -4.66
N ALA A 141 2.54 -5.62 -4.21
CA ALA A 141 1.50 -6.39 -3.54
C ALA A 141 1.05 -5.73 -2.22
N ASN A 142 1.97 -5.12 -1.47
CA ASN A 142 1.66 -4.41 -0.22
C ASN A 142 0.63 -3.29 -0.40
N ILE A 143 0.65 -2.58 -1.53
CA ILE A 143 -0.28 -1.48 -1.81
C ILE A 143 -1.73 -1.98 -1.85
N ILE A 144 -1.95 -3.21 -2.31
CA ILE A 144 -3.30 -3.75 -2.51
C ILE A 144 -3.74 -4.59 -1.31
N MET A 145 -2.87 -5.50 -0.87
CA MET A 145 -3.21 -6.52 0.13
C MET A 145 -2.71 -6.20 1.54
N GLY A 146 -1.70 -5.35 1.66
CA GLY A 146 -1.09 -4.98 2.93
C GLY A 146 -0.08 -5.98 3.48
N GLN A 147 0.43 -5.64 4.67
CA GLN A 147 1.65 -6.20 5.26
C GLN A 147 1.66 -7.71 5.52
N VAL A 148 0.49 -8.33 5.74
CA VAL A 148 0.39 -9.76 6.08
C VAL A 148 0.33 -10.64 4.82
N GLU A 149 -0.31 -10.14 3.77
CA GLU A 149 -0.63 -10.91 2.58
C GLU A 149 0.44 -10.76 1.49
N ALA A 150 1.08 -9.60 1.37
CA ALA A 150 2.11 -9.38 0.36
C ALA A 150 3.35 -10.29 0.51
N PRO A 151 3.86 -10.61 1.73
CA PRO A 151 4.99 -11.53 1.87
C PRO A 151 4.67 -12.96 1.41
N LEU A 152 3.39 -13.38 1.39
CA LEU A 152 2.99 -14.70 0.92
C LEU A 152 3.29 -14.89 -0.57
N LEU A 153 3.13 -13.83 -1.39
CA LEU A 153 3.45 -13.86 -2.83
C LEU A 153 4.94 -14.10 -3.11
N VAL A 154 5.80 -13.63 -2.21
CA VAL A 154 7.25 -13.69 -2.36
C VAL A 154 7.90 -14.69 -1.41
N ARG A 155 7.09 -15.49 -0.71
CA ARG A 155 7.51 -16.50 0.29
C ARG A 155 8.69 -17.37 -0.17
N PRO A 156 8.71 -17.97 -1.38
CA PRO A 156 9.83 -18.81 -1.81
C PRO A 156 11.15 -18.05 -2.03
N TYR A 157 11.09 -16.72 -2.12
CA TYR A 157 12.24 -15.85 -2.33
C TYR A 157 12.73 -15.18 -1.04
N LEU A 158 11.89 -15.11 0.01
CA LEU A 158 12.24 -14.50 1.29
C LEU A 158 13.52 -15.09 1.90
N SER A 159 13.70 -16.41 1.83
CA SER A 159 14.89 -17.10 2.36
C SER A 159 16.18 -16.81 1.59
N LYS A 160 16.07 -16.27 0.37
CA LYS A 160 17.22 -15.97 -0.51
C LYS A 160 17.48 -14.47 -0.65
N MET A 161 16.67 -13.64 0.00
CA MET A 161 16.84 -12.19 0.07
C MET A 161 17.96 -11.82 1.04
N SER A 162 18.69 -10.77 0.71
CA SER A 162 19.63 -10.13 1.62
C SER A 162 18.90 -9.35 2.72
N ASN A 163 19.58 -9.09 3.83
CA ASN A 163 19.06 -8.27 4.92
C ASN A 163 18.59 -6.87 4.46
N LYS A 164 19.19 -6.33 3.40
CA LYS A 164 18.78 -5.05 2.81
C LYS A 164 17.44 -5.17 2.07
N GLU A 165 17.27 -6.23 1.27
CA GLU A 165 16.04 -6.49 0.52
C GLU A 165 14.87 -6.78 1.48
N LEU A 166 15.13 -7.53 2.56
CA LEU A 166 14.15 -7.75 3.63
C LEU A 166 13.77 -6.44 4.33
N LEU A 167 14.74 -5.59 4.66
CA LEU A 167 14.48 -4.29 5.28
C LEU A 167 13.62 -3.39 4.37
N ILE A 168 13.93 -3.35 3.06
CA ILE A 168 13.13 -2.59 2.08
C ILE A 168 11.69 -3.14 2.03
N LEU A 169 11.52 -4.47 1.99
CA LEU A 169 10.19 -5.08 1.94
C LEU A 169 9.37 -4.79 3.22
N MET A 170 10.00 -4.87 4.39
CA MET A 170 9.35 -4.58 5.67
C MET A 170 8.99 -3.11 5.83
N THR A 171 9.90 -2.19 5.47
CA THR A 171 9.64 -0.74 5.52
C THR A 171 8.55 -0.34 4.53
N ALA A 172 8.51 -0.95 3.34
CA ALA A 172 7.42 -0.76 2.39
C ALA A 172 6.07 -1.21 2.98
N GLY A 173 6.01 -2.39 3.60
CA GLY A 173 4.78 -2.89 4.24
C GLY A 173 4.27 -1.98 5.37
N MET A 174 5.17 -1.51 6.24
CA MET A 174 4.84 -0.62 7.36
C MET A 174 4.46 0.80 6.93
N SER A 175 4.83 1.20 5.72
CA SER A 175 4.47 2.50 5.16
C SER A 175 3.07 2.52 4.54
N THR A 176 2.44 1.36 4.35
CA THR A 176 1.14 1.20 3.68
C THR A 176 0.07 0.68 4.63
N VAL A 177 -1.20 0.94 4.30
CA VAL A 177 -2.35 0.36 5.01
C VAL A 177 -3.00 -0.71 4.12
N SER A 178 -3.42 -1.84 4.70
CA SER A 178 -4.18 -2.86 3.96
C SER A 178 -5.56 -2.32 3.55
N GLY A 179 -6.04 -2.68 2.36
CA GLY A 179 -7.35 -2.25 1.86
C GLY A 179 -8.51 -2.59 2.81
N SER A 180 -8.46 -3.73 3.50
CA SER A 180 -9.50 -4.14 4.46
C SER A 180 -9.56 -3.22 5.69
N ILE A 181 -8.40 -2.86 6.24
CA ILE A 181 -8.28 -1.96 7.40
C ILE A 181 -8.59 -0.52 6.99
N MET A 182 -8.21 -0.11 5.78
CA MET A 182 -8.53 1.21 5.24
C MET A 182 -10.04 1.45 5.24
N ILE A 183 -10.83 0.48 4.79
CA ILE A 183 -12.30 0.61 4.75
C ILE A 183 -12.89 0.68 6.16
N ALA A 184 -12.37 -0.11 7.10
CA ALA A 184 -12.75 -0.02 8.51
C ALA A 184 -12.48 1.38 9.10
N LEU A 185 -11.31 1.96 8.80
CA LEU A 185 -10.94 3.31 9.24
C LEU A 185 -11.87 4.38 8.63
N VAL A 186 -12.22 4.28 7.35
CA VAL A 186 -13.18 5.22 6.74
C VAL A 186 -14.53 5.14 7.44
N SER A 187 -15.05 3.95 7.69
CA SER A 187 -16.34 3.75 8.36
C SER A 187 -16.39 4.42 9.74
N MET A 188 -15.25 4.48 10.44
CA MET A 188 -15.12 5.23 11.71
C MET A 188 -15.03 6.74 11.51
N LEU A 189 -14.19 7.20 10.57
CA LEU A 189 -13.93 8.64 10.37
C LEU A 189 -15.07 9.37 9.66
N GLN A 190 -15.88 8.68 8.86
CA GLN A 190 -16.99 9.26 8.10
C GLN A 190 -18.05 9.91 9.02
N ILE A 191 -18.14 9.45 10.27
CA ILE A 191 -19.04 10.01 11.31
C ILE A 191 -18.57 11.39 11.77
N GLN A 192 -17.27 11.68 11.69
CA GLN A 192 -16.69 12.97 12.07
C GLN A 192 -16.51 13.91 10.88
N PHE A 193 -16.42 13.39 9.65
CA PHE A 193 -16.13 14.16 8.45
C PHE A 193 -17.03 13.73 7.28
N GLU A 194 -18.28 14.20 7.26
CA GLU A 194 -19.30 13.83 6.27
C GLU A 194 -19.08 14.41 4.87
N ASN A 195 -18.35 15.54 4.75
CA ASN A 195 -18.22 16.30 3.49
C ASN A 195 -16.97 15.94 2.64
N ILE A 196 -16.21 14.91 3.00
CA ILE A 196 -14.96 14.56 2.32
C ILE A 196 -15.03 13.10 1.88
N ASN A 197 -14.67 12.83 0.61
CA ASN A 197 -14.50 11.46 0.11
C ASN A 197 -13.24 10.82 0.73
N LEU A 198 -13.35 10.38 1.98
CA LEU A 198 -12.25 9.81 2.76
C LEU A 198 -11.67 8.55 2.11
N VAL A 199 -12.52 7.73 1.48
CA VAL A 199 -12.09 6.54 0.72
C VAL A 199 -11.10 6.94 -0.38
N GLN A 200 -11.44 7.96 -1.17
CA GLN A 200 -10.60 8.43 -2.27
C GLN A 200 -9.27 8.99 -1.76
N HIS A 201 -9.30 9.74 -0.66
CA HIS A 201 -8.07 10.28 -0.04
C HIS A 201 -7.15 9.18 0.48
N LEU A 202 -7.69 8.19 1.20
CA LEU A 202 -6.87 7.10 1.73
C LEU A 202 -6.29 6.20 0.64
N ILE A 203 -7.03 5.95 -0.44
CA ILE A 203 -6.50 5.16 -1.57
C ILE A 203 -5.34 5.90 -2.25
N LYS A 204 -5.47 7.22 -2.48
CA LYS A 204 -4.38 8.03 -3.06
C LYS A 204 -3.15 8.04 -2.16
N ILE A 205 -3.34 8.19 -0.86
CA ILE A 205 -2.27 8.14 0.14
C ILE A 205 -1.55 6.79 0.06
N ASN A 206 -2.30 5.67 0.00
CA ASN A 206 -1.72 4.34 -0.12
C ASN A 206 -0.85 4.16 -1.39
N SER A 207 -1.27 4.75 -2.50
CA SER A 207 -0.53 4.73 -3.77
C SER A 207 0.79 5.52 -3.72
N LEU A 208 0.86 6.60 -2.94
CA LEU A 208 2.04 7.46 -2.82
C LEU A 208 3.24 6.77 -2.14
N TYR A 209 3.01 5.79 -1.28
CA TYR A 209 4.07 5.09 -0.55
C TYR A 209 4.93 4.15 -1.39
N THR A 210 4.55 3.90 -2.65
CA THR A 210 5.43 3.29 -3.66
C THR A 210 6.79 4.02 -3.74
N CYS A 211 6.82 5.31 -3.42
CA CYS A 211 8.05 6.11 -3.41
C CYS A 211 9.01 5.80 -2.24
N CYS A 212 8.51 5.29 -1.10
CA CYS A 212 9.38 4.86 0.01
C CYS A 212 10.36 3.77 -0.41
N ILE A 213 9.96 2.89 -1.34
CA ILE A 213 10.83 1.86 -1.91
C ILE A 213 12.03 2.51 -2.62
N ASN A 214 11.81 3.65 -3.31
CA ASN A 214 12.85 4.38 -4.00
C ASN A 214 13.83 5.04 -3.00
N VAL A 215 13.31 5.66 -1.93
CA VAL A 215 14.13 6.19 -0.83
C VAL A 215 14.99 5.08 -0.19
N CYS A 216 14.38 3.93 0.11
CA CYS A 216 15.06 2.81 0.77
C CYS A 216 16.10 2.12 -0.14
N LYS A 217 15.81 1.99 -1.45
CA LYS A 217 16.77 1.47 -2.43
C LYS A 217 18.04 2.34 -2.51
N TYR A 218 17.86 3.66 -2.51
CA TYR A 218 18.98 4.57 -2.69
C TYR A 218 19.71 4.93 -1.38
N SER A 219 19.04 4.97 -0.24
CA SER A 219 19.69 5.16 1.08
C SER A 219 20.68 4.05 1.43
N TYR A 220 20.54 2.85 0.84
CA TYR A 220 21.40 1.69 1.09
C TYR A 220 22.30 1.29 -0.09
N SER A 221 22.46 2.19 -1.07
CA SER A 221 23.22 1.95 -2.30
C SER A 221 24.71 1.76 -2.03
N SER A 222 25.12 0.49 -2.07
CA SER A 222 26.35 0.05 -2.71
C SER A 222 26.05 -1.34 -3.30
N ASP A 223 26.09 -1.39 -4.63
CA ASP A 223 26.51 -2.52 -5.47
C ASP A 223 25.52 -3.13 -6.47
N SER A 224 26.07 -3.28 -7.68
CA SER A 224 25.66 -3.96 -8.92
C SER A 224 25.17 -5.41 -8.80
N LEU A 225 25.09 -5.95 -7.57
CA LEU A 225 24.63 -7.31 -7.28
C LEU A 225 23.09 -7.42 -7.22
N LEU A 226 22.38 -6.31 -6.93
CA LEU A 226 20.91 -6.29 -6.93
C LEU A 226 20.33 -6.48 -8.35
N THR A 227 20.94 -5.85 -9.36
CA THR A 227 20.52 -5.97 -10.76
C THR A 227 20.78 -7.36 -11.33
N THR A 228 21.95 -7.95 -11.03
CA THR A 228 22.33 -9.29 -11.53
C THR A 228 21.57 -10.43 -10.84
N LYS A 229 21.31 -10.36 -9.52
CA LYS A 229 20.44 -11.33 -8.83
C LYS A 229 18.97 -11.17 -9.23
N ASN A 230 18.45 -9.95 -9.39
CA ASN A 230 17.07 -9.74 -9.85
C ASN A 230 16.83 -10.32 -11.23
N LEU A 231 17.77 -10.19 -12.17
CA LEU A 231 17.70 -10.83 -13.50
C LEU A 231 17.63 -12.37 -13.42
N ARG A 232 18.32 -12.98 -12.44
CA ARG A 232 18.28 -14.43 -12.20
C ARG A 232 16.96 -14.88 -11.59
N TYR A 233 16.40 -14.09 -10.66
CA TYR A 233 15.07 -14.32 -10.11
C TYR A 233 13.97 -14.15 -11.16
N GLN A 234 14.04 -13.11 -12.00
CA GLN A 234 13.07 -12.85 -13.06
C GLN A 234 12.97 -14.01 -14.07
N LYS A 235 14.11 -14.62 -14.42
CA LYS A 235 14.15 -15.82 -15.28
C LYS A 235 13.51 -17.04 -14.63
N SER A 236 13.74 -17.28 -13.33
CA SER A 236 13.05 -18.37 -12.60
C SER A 236 11.56 -18.08 -12.38
N MET A 237 11.18 -16.81 -12.24
CA MET A 237 9.79 -16.40 -12.10
C MET A 237 9.00 -16.72 -13.39
N LYS A 238 9.59 -16.53 -14.59
CA LYS A 238 8.96 -16.88 -15.91
C LYS A 238 8.43 -18.31 -16.00
N VAL A 239 9.00 -19.25 -15.24
CA VAL A 239 8.58 -20.66 -15.24
C VAL A 239 7.37 -20.92 -14.31
N LEU A 240 7.21 -20.13 -13.26
CA LEU A 240 6.04 -20.17 -12.36
C LEU A 240 4.88 -19.30 -12.87
N TRP A 241 5.16 -18.33 -13.76
CA TRP A 241 4.16 -17.45 -14.38
C TRP A 241 3.26 -18.13 -15.42
N THR A 242 3.53 -19.40 -15.78
CA THR A 242 2.80 -20.20 -16.78
C THR A 242 1.93 -21.32 -16.20
N LEU A 243 1.89 -21.45 -14.87
CA LEU A 243 0.96 -22.31 -14.13
C LEU A 243 -0.15 -21.42 -13.53
#